data_AF-K2FM46-F1
#
_entry.id   AF-K2FM46-F1
#
_cell.length_a   1.000
_cell.length_b   1.000
_cell.length_c   1.000
_cell.angle_alpha   90.00
_cell.angle_beta   90.00
_cell.angle_gamma   90.00
#
_symmetry.space_group_name_H-M   'P 1'
#
loop_
_entity.id
_entity.type
_entity.pdbx_description
1 polymer ?
#
loop_
_entity_poly.entity_id
_entity_poly.type
_entity_poly.pdbx_seq_one_letter_code
_entity_poly.pdbx_strand_id
1 'polypeptide(L)'
;MHDFFLAKQILEKIEEIAKEKNLKKISKVSLEIGSIVLAHDGLPEHIDDINLENLLFGLKSFAGNTQLSQTRFDIKKVAGDDWKITNIEVE
;
A
#
# COMPACT_ATOMS: atom_id res chain seq x y z
N MET A 1 -0.89 11.48 -10.14
CA MET A 1 -1.17 11.53 -8.68
C MET A 1 -1.74 10.18 -8.23
N HIS A 2 -1.21 9.08 -8.77
CA HIS A 2 -1.77 7.73 -8.60
C HIS A 2 -1.24 7.03 -7.35
N ASP A 3 -0.05 7.42 -6.88
CA ASP A 3 0.63 6.86 -5.71
C ASP A 3 -0.20 7.02 -4.43
N PHE A 4 -0.83 8.18 -4.25
CA PHE A 4 -1.68 8.46 -3.09
C PHE A 4 -2.99 7.67 -3.13
N PHE A 5 -3.53 7.41 -4.32
CA PHE A 5 -4.72 6.59 -4.47
C PHE A 5 -4.41 5.13 -4.13
N LEU A 6 -3.28 4.62 -4.62
CA LEU A 6 -2.77 3.29 -4.25
C LEU A 6 -2.53 3.18 -2.74
N ALA A 7 -1.95 4.20 -2.11
CA ALA A 7 -1.75 4.23 -0.66
C ALA A 7 -3.07 4.03 0.11
N LYS A 8 -4.14 4.70 -0.31
CA LYS A 8 -5.46 4.53 0.31
C LYS A 8 -5.98 3.11 0.15
N GLN A 9 -5.93 2.56 -1.06
CA GLN A 9 -6.38 1.18 -1.31
C GLN A 9 -5.61 0.16 -0.46
N ILE A 10 -4.29 0.32 -0.33
CA ILE A 10 -3.46 -0.54 0.51
C ILE A 10 -3.91 -0.47 1.97
N LEU A 11 -4.15 0.74 2.50
CA LEU A 11 -4.58 0.91 3.89
C LEU A 11 -5.95 0.31 4.14
N GLU A 12 -6.92 0.58 3.25
CA GLU A 12 -8.24 -0.04 3.34
C GLU A 12 -8.12 -1.57 3.36
N LYS A 13 -7.24 -2.14 2.52
CA LYS A 13 -7.02 -3.58 2.50
C LYS A 13 -6.38 -4.12 3.78
N ILE A 14 -5.42 -3.39 4.35
CA ILE A 14 -4.82 -3.75 5.64
C ILE A 14 -5.87 -3.67 6.74
N GLU A 15 -6.73 -2.67 6.74
CA GLU A 15 -7.82 -2.53 7.71
C GLU A 15 -8.87 -3.64 7.58
N GLU A 16 -9.23 -4.05 6.36
CA GLU A 16 -10.08 -5.22 6.12
C GLU A 16 -9.45 -6.47 6.74
N ILE A 17 -8.19 -6.77 6.42
CA ILE A 17 -7.47 -7.94 6.94
C ILE A 17 -7.36 -7.86 8.47
N ALA A 18 -7.10 -6.67 9.02
CA ALA A 18 -7.02 -6.44 10.45
C ALA A 18 -8.36 -6.72 11.13
N LYS A 19 -9.48 -6.28 10.55
CA LYS A 19 -10.83 -6.55 11.06
C LYS A 19 -11.15 -8.04 10.97
N GLU A 20 -10.89 -8.68 9.83
CA GLU A 20 -11.14 -10.11 9.63
C GLU A 20 -10.35 -10.99 10.60
N LYS A 21 -9.08 -10.64 10.86
CA LYS A 21 -8.19 -11.40 11.76
C LYS A 21 -8.20 -10.88 13.21
N ASN A 22 -9.04 -9.90 13.53
CA ASN A 22 -9.11 -9.23 14.84
C ASN A 22 -7.74 -8.70 15.33
N LEU A 23 -6.92 -8.17 14.41
CA LEU A 23 -5.60 -7.62 14.71
C LEU A 23 -5.78 -6.24 15.35
N LYS A 24 -5.39 -6.10 16.61
CA LYS A 24 -5.55 -4.85 17.38
C LYS A 24 -4.39 -3.87 17.18
N LYS A 25 -3.20 -4.39 16.90
CA LYS A 25 -1.98 -3.61 16.71
C LYS A 25 -1.12 -4.27 15.65
N ILE A 26 -0.79 -3.50 14.62
CA ILE A 26 0.08 -3.93 13.54
C ILE A 26 1.40 -3.20 13.71
N SER A 27 2.46 -3.95 13.95
CA SER A 27 3.81 -3.42 14.14
C SER A 27 4.51 -3.16 12.82
N LYS A 28 4.31 -4.04 11.83
CA LYS A 28 4.96 -3.91 10.52
C LYS A 28 4.11 -4.51 9.42
N VAL A 29 4.12 -3.86 8.26
CA VAL A 29 3.50 -4.37 7.02
C VAL A 29 4.56 -4.35 5.93
N SER A 30 4.73 -5.49 5.27
CA SER A 30 5.63 -5.64 4.13
C SER A 30 4.81 -5.71 2.85
N LEU A 31 5.16 -4.89 1.87
CA LEU A 31 4.46 -4.68 0.61
C LEU A 31 5.42 -4.88 -0.55
N GLU A 32 4.96 -5.57 -1.58
CA GLU A 32 5.65 -5.65 -2.86
C GLU A 32 4.83 -4.88 -3.90
N ILE A 33 5.46 -3.91 -4.56
CA ILE A 33 4.83 -3.05 -5.57
C ILE A 33 5.52 -3.31 -6.91
N GLY A 34 4.74 -3.77 -7.88
CA GLY A 34 5.15 -3.90 -9.27
C GLY A 34 5.04 -2.58 -10.06
N SER A 35 5.29 -2.67 -11.35
CA SER A 35 4.93 -1.66 -12.34
C SER A 35 3.42 -1.65 -12.52
N ILE A 36 2.71 -0.79 -11.80
CA ILE A 36 1.25 -0.74 -11.90
C ILE A 36 0.86 -0.05 -13.22
N VAL A 37 0.28 -0.84 -14.12
CA VAL A 37 -0.36 -0.32 -15.33
C VAL A 37 -1.77 0.13 -14.96
N LEU A 38 -1.92 1.42 -14.67
CA LEU A 38 -3.24 2.01 -14.46
C LEU A 38 -3.87 2.30 -15.82
N ALA A 39 -4.65 1.33 -16.32
CA ALA A 39 -5.51 1.54 -17.46
C ALA A 39 -6.67 2.48 -17.05
N HIS A 40 -6.48 3.79 -17.24
CA HIS A 40 -7.57 4.76 -17.16
C HIS A 40 -7.95 5.26 -18.55
N ASP A 41 -9.25 5.18 -18.84
CA ASP A 41 -9.97 6.00 -19.82
C ASP A 41 -9.52 5.92 -21.30
N GLY A 42 -9.30 4.72 -21.83
CA GLY A 42 -9.15 4.52 -23.29
C GLY A 42 -7.92 5.19 -23.91
N LEU A 43 -6.96 5.63 -23.08
CA LEU A 43 -5.65 6.11 -23.48
C LEU A 43 -4.63 4.95 -23.46
N PRO A 44 -3.55 5.03 -24.27
CA PRO A 44 -2.53 3.99 -24.30
C PRO A 44 -1.99 3.73 -22.89
N GLU A 45 -1.75 2.45 -22.59
CA GLU A 45 -1.24 1.97 -21.30
C GLU A 45 0.00 2.78 -20.89
N HIS A 46 -0.19 3.75 -20.00
CA HIS A 46 0.92 4.46 -19.39
C HIS A 46 1.40 3.59 -18.23
N ILE A 47 2.65 3.13 -18.33
CA ILE A 47 3.37 2.59 -17.18
C ILE A 47 3.62 3.80 -16.27
N ASP A 48 2.70 4.04 -15.34
CA ASP A 48 2.91 5.03 -14.29
C ASP A 48 3.97 4.43 -13.36
N ASP A 49 5.18 4.98 -13.39
CA ASP A 49 6.23 4.56 -12.47
C ASP A 49 5.85 5.04 -11.07
N ILE A 50 5.26 4.13 -10.28
CA ILE A 50 4.88 4.42 -8.89
C ILE A 50 6.11 4.88 -8.13
N ASN A 51 6.05 6.11 -7.64
CA ASN A 51 7.10 6.66 -6.82
C ASN A 51 6.92 6.13 -5.39
N LEU A 52 7.81 5.23 -4.98
CA LEU A 52 7.75 4.59 -3.67
C LEU A 52 7.81 5.59 -2.52
N GLU A 53 8.52 6.71 -2.69
CA GLU A 53 8.62 7.75 -1.66
C GLU A 53 7.27 8.45 -1.48
N ASN A 54 6.58 8.79 -2.57
CA ASN A 54 5.23 9.34 -2.53
C ASN A 54 4.22 8.34 -1.96
N LEU A 55 4.33 7.06 -2.34
CA LEU A 55 3.49 6.00 -1.80
C LEU A 55 3.68 5.84 -0.30
N LEU A 56 4.94 5.77 0.16
CA LEU A 56 5.30 5.68 1.57
C LEU A 56 4.83 6.90 2.35
N PHE A 57 4.98 8.09 1.77
CA PHE A 57 4.50 9.33 2.36
C PHE A 57 2.98 9.30 2.51
N GLY A 58 2.24 8.94 1.45
CA GLY A 58 0.79 8.78 1.49
C GLY A 58 0.36 7.76 2.53
N LEU A 59 0.99 6.58 2.57
CA LEU A 59 0.70 5.54 3.56
C LEU A 59 0.88 6.06 4.99
N LYS A 60 1.99 6.74 5.29
CA LYS A 60 2.23 7.32 6.62
C LYS A 60 1.23 8.43 6.96
N SER A 61 0.94 9.32 6.01
CA SER A 61 0.00 10.43 6.20
C SER A 61 -1.41 9.94 6.50
N PHE A 62 -1.90 8.94 5.77
CA PHE A 62 -3.23 8.37 5.98
C PHE A 62 -3.27 7.45 7.21
N ALA A 63 -2.23 6.63 7.43
CA ALA A 63 -2.14 5.73 8.57
C ALA A 63 -2.13 6.45 9.92
N GLY A 64 -1.61 7.68 9.98
CA GLY A 64 -1.48 8.49 11.21
C GLY A 64 -2.78 8.73 11.99
N ASN A 65 -3.94 8.55 11.36
CA ASN A 65 -5.26 8.69 12.00
C ASN A 65 -5.92 7.34 12.34
N THR A 66 -5.20 6.23 12.26
CA THR A 66 -5.76 4.87 12.37
C THR A 66 -4.98 4.01 13.37
N GLN A 67 -5.39 2.75 13.56
CA GLN A 67 -4.60 1.76 14.33
C GLN A 67 -3.22 1.45 13.72
N LEU A 68 -2.94 1.97 12.51
CA LEU A 68 -1.68 1.81 11.78
C LEU A 68 -0.68 2.95 12.04
N SER A 69 -0.99 3.92 12.92
CA SER A 69 -0.12 5.09 13.14
C SER A 69 1.30 4.73 13.59
N GLN A 70 1.50 3.59 14.24
CA GLN A 70 2.81 3.08 14.66
C GLN A 70 3.34 1.96 13.77
N THR A 71 2.63 1.63 12.69
CA THR A 71 3.02 0.56 11.78
C THR A 71 4.22 0.98 10.94
N ARG A 72 5.25 0.13 10.91
CA ARG A 72 6.35 0.26 9.97
C ARG A 72 5.94 -0.31 8.61
N PHE A 73 5.92 0.52 7.58
CA PHE A 73 5.70 0.08 6.21
C PHE A 73 7.05 -0.20 5.53
N ASP A 74 7.24 -1.44 5.09
CA ASP A 74 8.38 -1.87 4.28
C ASP A 74 7.88 -2.11 2.86
N ILE A 75 8.34 -1.30 1.91
CA ILE A 75 7.86 -1.33 0.53
C ILE A 75 9.02 -1.73 -0.37
N LYS A 76 8.82 -2.78 -1.15
CA LYS A 76 9.82 -3.31 -2.08
C LYS A 76 9.30 -3.24 -3.51
N LYS A 77 10.08 -2.66 -4.41
CA LYS A 77 9.78 -2.71 -5.85
C LYS A 77 10.15 -4.10 -6.39
N VAL A 78 9.21 -4.72 -7.09
CA VAL A 78 9.41 -6.05 -7.72
C VAL A 78 9.11 -5.96 -9.21
N ALA A 79 9.66 -6.90 -9.99
CA ALA A 79 9.29 -7.06 -11.39
C ALA A 79 7.92 -7.76 -11.46
N GLY A 80 6.91 -7.09 -12.00
CA GLY A 80 5.54 -7.57 -12.12
C GLY A 80 4.57 -6.40 -12.23
N ASP A 81 3.31 -6.67 -12.50
CA ASP A 81 2.31 -5.66 -12.90
C ASP A 81 1.31 -5.31 -11.78
N ASP A 82 1.56 -5.81 -10.57
CA ASP A 82 0.59 -5.85 -9.47
C ASP A 82 1.23 -5.51 -8.11
N TRP A 83 0.39 -5.27 -7.10
CA TRP A 83 0.83 -5.01 -5.73
C TRP A 83 0.24 -6.01 -4.76
N LYS A 84 1.02 -6.40 -3.75
CA LYS A 84 0.54 -7.33 -2.73
C LYS A 84 1.16 -7.08 -1.38
N ILE A 85 0.39 -7.42 -0.35
CA ILE A 85 0.88 -7.47 1.03
C ILE A 85 1.54 -8.84 1.22
N THR A 86 2.84 -8.84 1.47
CA THR A 86 3.60 -10.09 1.68
C THR A 86 3.60 -10.54 3.12
N ASN A 87 3.55 -9.60 4.06
CA ASN A 87 3.59 -9.92 5.48
C ASN A 87 2.93 -8.83 6.32
N ILE A 88 2.24 -9.25 7.39
CA ILE A 88 1.69 -8.36 8.42
C ILE A 88 2.15 -8.91 9.77
N GLU A 89 2.98 -8.14 10.47
CA GLU A 89 3.46 -8.44 11.80
C GLU A 89 2.63 -7.69 12.83
N VAL A 90 2.19 -8.39 13.87
CA VAL A 90 1.39 -7.85 14.97
C VAL A 90 2.19 -7.88 16.27
N GLU A 91 1.83 -6.98 17.19
CA GLU A 91 2.39 -6.92 18.55
C GLU A 91 1.66 -7.86 19.50
#